data_AF-A0A0P9M923-F1
#
_entry.id   AF-A0A0P9M923-F1
#
_cell.length_a   1.000
_cell.length_b   1.000
_cell.length_c   1.000
_cell.angle_alpha   90.00
_cell.angle_beta   90.00
_cell.angle_gamma   90.00
#
_symmetry.space_group_name_H-M   'P 1'
#
loop_
_entity.id
_entity.type
_entity.pdbx_description
1 polymer ?
#
loop_
_entity_poly.entity_id
_entity_poly.type
_entity_poly.pdbx_seq_one_letter_code
_entity_poly.pdbx_strand_id
1 'polypeptide(L)'
;MSIYRFFSYAFFSVLLLVSGCGQALKSDRSGTGAMMAAAEPNGIVRHIMFASDPQYPWPKDTKNQESSLSDSVRGQGVSRPPLPQSSVKEVSAEDLIRNQYNAIQTWRAGAMGGSSNNPVIINGDMTAFGHEEERAFLYGALDSILSTNWYFGLGNHDYKNNVGDCVNDGCARDSMEDLIGRMGGNQMDYSVEESGFIHSTKKYSGSFAYFKDFGSVRYVQLNLDPSYIRWFYSSGVWTTNEFHVLSPVENGWLESVLMNARDNGKFVIVGMHDAEEWTRSSDSRTQAILTKFRKMLKEYEVSAIFAGHFHTSAGIYPGPYQGVPVFLSGSATDETFLIADINESERNFQVWLVKNNNPGAAENLGVFPLKRGVVVPPADEYDNAGGWGTWGPSAFCPDGQFINAFDVKAEEWQGDDDDTAVNAIVMYCHDNVGIRSKEGAWGDFSGYKRCPANEAVVGFQLKIEPSQGDGDDTGVDSVKLVCEGGQYIATPYDTSYGIWKKTYRCPAGTVAIGFETRVEDYQGDDDDKYDDDTALNGMRMRCGSKP
;
A
#
# COMPACT_ATOMS: atom_id res chain seq x y z
N MET A 1 -2.36 -21.59 49.67
CA MET A 1 -3.21 -20.51 50.25
C MET A 1 -3.11 -19.34 49.28
N SER A 2 -3.89 -19.30 48.19
CA SER A 2 -5.27 -18.76 48.06
C SER A 2 -5.32 -17.27 48.45
N ILE A 3 -5.79 -16.31 47.64
CA ILE A 3 -7.00 -16.27 46.79
C ILE A 3 -6.83 -15.24 45.65
N TYR A 4 -7.25 -15.61 44.43
CA TYR A 4 -7.56 -14.75 43.28
C TYR A 4 -8.99 -14.17 43.38
N ARG A 5 -9.26 -12.98 42.84
CA ARG A 5 -10.63 -12.55 42.46
C ARG A 5 -10.66 -12.01 41.03
N PHE A 6 -11.35 -12.77 40.18
CA PHE A 6 -11.89 -12.38 38.87
C PHE A 6 -13.10 -11.45 39.05
N PHE A 7 -13.30 -10.53 38.11
CA PHE A 7 -14.58 -9.85 37.89
C PHE A 7 -15.02 -10.07 36.44
N SER A 8 -16.14 -10.75 36.27
CA SER A 8 -16.88 -10.90 35.00
C SER A 8 -17.91 -9.79 34.88
N TYR A 9 -18.03 -9.15 33.71
CA TYR A 9 -19.14 -8.24 33.39
C TYR A 9 -20.19 -8.98 32.57
N ALA A 10 -21.42 -8.99 33.09
CA ALA A 10 -22.61 -9.54 32.46
C ALA A 10 -23.44 -8.42 31.78
N PHE A 11 -23.98 -8.76 30.60
CA PHE A 11 -24.98 -8.01 29.84
C PHE A 11 -26.28 -7.82 30.64
N PHE A 12 -26.86 -6.61 30.61
CA PHE A 12 -28.29 -6.41 30.87
C PHE A 12 -28.87 -5.35 29.92
N SER A 13 -29.83 -5.80 29.08
CA SER A 13 -30.74 -4.94 28.32
C SER A 13 -31.83 -4.40 29.23
N VAL A 14 -32.20 -3.12 29.08
CA VAL A 14 -33.39 -2.52 29.69
C VAL A 14 -34.33 -2.04 28.58
N LEU A 15 -35.48 -2.71 28.50
CA LEU A 15 -36.64 -2.32 27.70
C LEU A 15 -37.54 -1.45 28.59
N LEU A 16 -37.85 -0.21 28.18
CA LEU A 16 -38.84 0.64 28.85
C LEU A 16 -40.08 0.78 27.97
N LEU A 17 -41.16 0.13 28.40
CA LEU A 17 -42.53 0.30 27.96
C LEU A 17 -43.12 1.58 28.58
N VAL A 18 -43.65 2.48 27.76
CA VAL A 18 -44.53 3.57 28.23
C VAL A 18 -45.92 3.37 27.61
N SER A 19 -46.90 3.23 28.50
CA SER A 19 -48.34 3.08 28.27
C SER A 19 -48.97 4.38 27.75
N GLY A 20 -49.97 4.25 26.87
CA GLY A 20 -50.53 5.36 26.09
C GLY A 20 -51.80 6.02 26.63
N CYS A 21 -52.30 6.95 25.82
CA CYS A 21 -53.72 7.27 25.66
C CYS A 21 -53.89 8.04 24.35
N GLY A 22 -54.76 7.55 23.47
CA GLY A 22 -55.19 8.26 22.26
C GLY A 22 -56.46 9.07 22.52
N GLN A 23 -56.66 10.15 21.76
CA GLN A 23 -57.69 10.24 20.72
C GLN A 23 -57.69 11.63 20.03
N ALA A 24 -57.70 11.55 18.69
CA ALA A 24 -58.44 12.37 17.71
C ALA A 24 -58.26 13.90 17.65
N LEU A 25 -57.86 14.43 16.47
CA LEU A 25 -58.79 14.99 15.47
C LEU A 25 -58.06 15.56 14.22
N LYS A 26 -58.66 15.23 13.06
CA LYS A 26 -58.50 15.68 11.66
C LYS A 26 -57.83 17.03 11.36
N SER A 27 -57.06 17.08 10.25
CA SER A 27 -57.34 17.98 9.10
C SER A 27 -56.34 17.76 7.95
N ASP A 28 -56.86 17.39 6.78
CA ASP A 28 -56.19 17.38 5.47
C ASP A 28 -56.19 18.80 4.86
N ARG A 29 -55.02 19.31 4.43
CA ARG A 29 -54.73 19.90 3.09
C ARG A 29 -53.62 20.97 3.07
N SER A 30 -52.67 20.69 2.18
CA SER A 30 -51.91 21.56 1.27
C SER A 30 -51.06 22.72 1.82
N GLY A 31 -49.75 22.62 1.54
CA GLY A 31 -48.81 23.74 1.60
C GLY A 31 -47.39 23.25 1.33
N THR A 32 -47.06 23.04 0.06
CA THR A 32 -45.72 22.72 -0.44
C THR A 32 -44.69 23.76 0.00
N GLY A 33 -43.80 23.38 0.91
CA GLY A 33 -42.51 24.02 1.14
C GLY A 33 -41.44 22.95 1.02
N ALA A 34 -41.01 22.67 -0.20
CA ALA A 34 -39.83 21.86 -0.44
C ALA A 34 -38.64 22.59 0.20
N MET A 35 -38.19 22.13 1.37
CA MET A 35 -36.84 22.37 1.83
C MET A 35 -35.95 21.65 0.82
N MET A 36 -35.45 22.39 -0.18
CA MET A 36 -34.35 21.93 -1.00
C MET A 36 -33.25 21.51 -0.03
N ALA A 37 -32.86 20.24 -0.08
CA ALA A 37 -31.56 19.83 0.43
C ALA A 37 -30.54 20.79 -0.21
N ALA A 38 -29.89 21.61 0.60
CA ALA A 38 -28.78 22.41 0.13
C ALA A 38 -27.77 21.42 -0.46
N ALA A 39 -27.52 21.55 -1.77
CA ALA A 39 -26.46 20.82 -2.42
C ALA A 39 -25.15 21.13 -1.67
N GLU A 40 -24.44 20.07 -1.26
CA GLU A 40 -23.04 20.15 -0.85
C GLU A 40 -22.28 21.02 -1.88
N PRO A 41 -21.41 21.97 -1.46
CA PRO A 41 -20.77 22.87 -2.40
C PRO A 41 -19.95 22.10 -3.43
N ASN A 42 -20.30 22.21 -4.71
CA ASN A 42 -19.46 21.75 -5.80
C ASN A 42 -18.11 22.49 -5.75
N GLY A 43 -17.00 21.74 -5.65
CA GLY A 43 -15.64 22.29 -5.77
C GLY A 43 -14.81 22.32 -4.48
N ILE A 44 -14.83 21.25 -3.66
CA ILE A 44 -13.96 21.15 -2.48
C ILE A 44 -12.49 21.15 -2.95
N VAL A 45 -11.78 22.24 -2.64
CA VAL A 45 -10.32 22.23 -2.61
C VAL A 45 -9.91 21.58 -1.29
N ARG A 46 -9.30 20.39 -1.37
CA ARG A 46 -8.72 19.74 -0.19
C ARG A 46 -7.26 20.12 -0.11
N HIS A 47 -6.81 20.51 1.08
CA HIS A 47 -5.43 20.87 1.32
C HIS A 47 -4.72 19.72 2.04
N ILE A 48 -3.66 19.17 1.45
CA ILE A 48 -2.81 18.17 2.08
C ILE A 48 -1.44 18.80 2.32
N MET A 49 -0.99 18.82 3.57
CA MET A 49 0.35 19.32 3.92
C MET A 49 1.31 18.14 3.95
N PHE A 50 2.42 18.26 3.24
CA PHE A 50 3.50 17.28 3.26
C PHE A 50 4.73 17.90 3.91
N ALA A 51 5.14 17.32 5.04
CA ALA A 51 6.38 17.59 5.72
C ALA A 51 7.24 16.32 5.73
N SER A 52 8.50 16.45 6.12
CA SER A 52 9.40 15.33 6.34
C SER A 52 10.50 15.76 7.30
N ASP A 53 11.29 14.80 7.77
CA ASP A 53 12.53 15.06 8.49
C ASP A 53 12.37 16.08 9.65
N PRO A 54 11.38 15.89 10.57
CA PRO A 54 11.48 16.54 11.88
C PRO A 54 12.75 16.08 12.61
N GLN A 55 13.13 14.81 12.38
CA GLN A 55 14.36 14.12 12.74
C GLN A 55 14.89 14.53 14.12
N TYR A 56 14.01 14.46 15.12
CA TYR A 56 14.37 14.96 16.44
C TYR A 56 15.39 14.05 17.13
N PRO A 57 16.49 14.59 17.69
CA PRO A 57 17.00 15.94 17.55
C PRO A 57 17.95 16.07 16.33
N TRP A 58 17.71 17.08 15.48
CA TRP A 58 18.65 17.45 14.44
C TRP A 58 18.95 18.96 14.50
N PRO A 59 20.22 19.38 14.54
CA PRO A 59 20.57 20.78 14.55
C PRO A 59 20.40 21.42 13.17
N LYS A 60 20.18 22.73 13.13
CA LYS A 60 20.24 23.50 11.89
C LYS A 60 21.71 23.61 11.46
N ASP A 61 22.01 23.18 10.24
CA ASP A 61 23.38 23.17 9.72
C ASP A 61 23.84 24.60 9.41
N THR A 62 24.72 25.17 10.24
CA THR A 62 25.15 26.59 10.13
C THR A 62 26.19 26.85 9.04
N LYS A 63 26.62 25.81 8.30
CA LYS A 63 27.81 25.88 7.42
C LYS A 63 27.61 26.50 6.03
N ASN A 64 26.39 26.89 5.65
CA ASN A 64 26.12 27.38 4.28
C ASN A 64 25.71 28.85 4.15
N GLN A 65 25.77 29.66 5.22
CA GLN A 65 25.53 31.12 5.09
C GLN A 65 26.79 31.98 4.88
N GLU A 66 28.00 31.46 5.06
CA GLU A 66 29.25 32.25 4.90
C GLU A 66 30.17 31.84 3.73
N SER A 67 29.86 30.81 2.94
CA SER A 67 30.76 30.34 1.86
C SER A 67 30.44 30.89 0.47
N SER A 68 29.72 32.02 0.37
CA SER A 68 29.51 32.71 -0.90
C SER A 68 30.63 33.69 -1.27
N LEU A 69 31.80 33.64 -0.63
CA LEU A 69 33.00 34.36 -1.05
C LEU A 69 34.26 33.55 -0.66
N SER A 70 35.01 33.14 -1.68
CA SER A 70 36.39 32.59 -1.65
C SER A 70 36.58 31.19 -1.01
N ASP A 71 36.90 30.17 -1.79
CA ASP A 71 38.25 29.97 -2.31
C ASP A 71 38.40 28.63 -3.02
N SER A 72 38.88 28.72 -4.27
CA SER A 72 39.80 27.72 -4.80
C SER A 72 41.12 27.85 -4.05
N VAL A 73 41.63 26.76 -3.47
CA VAL A 73 43.05 26.33 -3.42
C VAL A 73 43.28 25.46 -2.17
N ARG A 74 43.68 24.21 -2.44
CA ARG A 74 44.21 23.24 -1.46
C ARG A 74 45.55 23.72 -0.89
N GLY A 75 45.80 23.44 0.40
CA GLY A 75 47.19 23.33 0.87
C GLY A 75 47.43 23.37 2.38
N GLN A 76 47.69 22.19 2.96
CA GLN A 76 48.58 21.90 4.10
C GLN A 76 48.26 22.44 5.50
N GLY A 77 48.65 21.63 6.49
CA GLY A 77 48.22 21.70 7.87
C GLY A 77 48.83 22.85 8.66
N VAL A 78 47.97 23.50 9.43
CA VAL A 78 48.31 24.37 10.55
C VAL A 78 47.22 24.14 11.62
N SER A 79 47.64 24.03 12.88
CA SER A 79 46.78 23.98 14.06
C SER A 79 45.81 25.15 14.08
N ARG A 80 44.50 24.86 14.07
CA ARG A 80 43.44 25.88 14.14
C ARG A 80 43.42 26.56 15.52
N PRO A 81 43.42 27.90 15.62
CA PRO A 81 43.11 28.59 16.87
C PRO A 81 41.62 28.39 17.23
N PRO A 82 41.22 28.56 18.51
CA PRO A 82 39.83 28.41 18.91
C PRO A 82 38.97 29.44 18.17
N LEU A 83 37.90 28.97 17.53
CA LEU A 83 36.89 29.83 16.90
C LEU A 83 36.25 30.75 17.97
N PRO A 84 35.98 32.03 17.65
CA PRO A 84 35.33 32.94 18.57
C PRO A 84 33.88 32.46 18.82
N GLN A 85 33.47 32.43 20.10
CA GLN A 85 32.08 32.19 20.49
C GLN A 85 31.19 33.28 19.88
N SER A 86 30.53 32.97 18.75
CA SER A 86 29.45 33.80 18.24
C SER A 86 28.24 33.62 19.17
N SER A 87 27.76 34.74 19.72
CA SER A 87 26.65 34.81 20.69
C SER A 87 25.27 34.83 20.03
N VAL A 88 25.12 34.26 18.84
CA VAL A 88 23.81 34.01 18.25
C VAL A 88 23.22 32.81 18.98
N LYS A 89 22.11 32.98 19.69
CA LYS A 89 21.36 31.85 20.25
C LYS A 89 20.92 30.97 19.07
N GLU A 90 21.57 29.83 18.89
CA GLU A 90 21.11 28.80 17.96
C GLU A 90 19.67 28.41 18.35
N VAL A 91 18.79 28.33 17.36
CA VAL A 91 17.42 27.83 17.55
C VAL A 91 17.51 26.36 17.91
N SER A 92 16.88 25.95 19.01
CA SER A 92 16.94 24.56 19.46
C SER A 92 16.20 23.64 18.48
N ALA A 93 16.57 22.35 18.43
CA ALA A 93 15.85 21.36 17.62
C ALA A 93 14.36 21.27 18.01
N GLU A 94 14.06 21.45 19.31
CA GLU A 94 12.68 21.53 19.80
C GLU A 94 11.92 22.71 19.20
N ASP A 95 12.55 23.90 19.15
CA ASP A 95 11.95 25.09 18.58
C ASP A 95 11.75 24.97 17.07
N LEU A 96 12.70 24.35 16.35
CA LEU A 96 12.56 24.12 14.90
C LEU A 96 11.30 23.29 14.59
N ILE A 97 11.10 22.18 15.32
CA ILE A 97 9.91 21.33 15.20
C ILE A 97 8.66 22.11 15.58
N ARG A 98 8.63 22.74 16.77
CA ARG A 98 7.46 23.49 17.22
C ARG A 98 7.09 24.60 16.25
N ASN A 99 8.07 25.36 15.74
CA ASN A 99 7.82 26.46 14.81
C ASN A 99 7.21 25.95 13.50
N GLN A 100 7.75 24.87 12.93
CA GLN A 100 7.22 24.32 11.68
C GLN A 100 5.81 23.77 11.85
N TYR A 101 5.57 22.91 12.83
CA TYR A 101 4.24 22.31 12.98
C TYR A 101 3.19 23.30 13.49
N ASN A 102 3.55 24.35 14.24
CA ASN A 102 2.63 25.44 14.56
C ASN A 102 2.27 26.27 13.32
N ALA A 103 3.22 26.51 12.41
CA ALA A 103 2.93 27.19 11.14
C ALA A 103 1.98 26.35 10.27
N ILE A 104 2.23 25.04 10.16
CA ILE A 104 1.35 24.08 9.49
C ILE A 104 -0.04 24.13 10.12
N GLN A 105 -0.15 23.99 11.45
CA GLN A 105 -1.43 23.97 12.15
C GLN A 105 -2.21 25.28 12.00
N THR A 106 -1.53 26.42 12.11
CA THR A 106 -2.15 27.74 11.99
C THR A 106 -2.77 27.92 10.60
N TRP A 107 -2.02 27.59 9.55
CA TRP A 107 -2.52 27.65 8.18
C TRP A 107 -3.67 26.65 7.96
N ARG A 108 -3.46 25.41 8.39
CA ARG A 108 -4.43 24.31 8.28
C ARG A 108 -5.77 24.63 8.94
N ALA A 109 -5.76 25.26 10.11
CA ALA A 109 -6.97 25.65 10.84
C ALA A 109 -7.72 26.80 10.15
N GLY A 110 -7.00 27.70 9.48
CA GLY A 110 -7.58 28.81 8.72
C GLY A 110 -8.04 28.44 7.30
N ALA A 111 -7.56 27.33 6.74
CA ALA A 111 -7.92 26.86 5.42
C ALA A 111 -9.35 26.28 5.34
N MET A 112 -9.91 26.20 4.13
CA MET A 112 -11.27 25.67 3.92
C MET A 112 -11.40 24.25 4.48
N GLY A 113 -12.49 23.98 5.20
CA GLY A 113 -12.75 22.70 5.86
C GLY A 113 -11.99 22.48 7.17
N GLY A 114 -11.07 23.38 7.56
CA GLY A 114 -10.35 23.35 8.82
C GLY A 114 -9.51 22.08 9.04
N SER A 115 -9.08 21.86 10.28
CA SER A 115 -8.15 20.77 10.61
C SER A 115 -8.70 19.36 10.33
N SER A 116 -10.01 19.15 10.47
CA SER A 116 -10.64 17.85 10.21
C SER A 116 -10.60 17.43 8.74
N ASN A 117 -10.58 18.38 7.81
CA ASN A 117 -10.60 18.09 6.37
C ASN A 117 -9.21 18.10 5.73
N ASN A 118 -8.24 18.79 6.35
CA ASN A 118 -6.93 19.04 5.78
C ASN A 118 -5.86 18.21 6.51
N PRO A 119 -5.43 17.05 5.95
CA PRO A 119 -4.49 16.16 6.61
C PRO A 119 -3.04 16.65 6.53
N VAL A 120 -2.26 16.30 7.55
CA VAL A 120 -0.79 16.46 7.56
C VAL A 120 -0.14 15.10 7.35
N ILE A 121 0.81 15.01 6.43
CA ILE A 121 1.61 13.82 6.14
C ILE A 121 3.08 14.13 6.46
N ILE A 122 3.72 13.27 7.24
CA ILE A 122 5.14 13.38 7.61
C ILE A 122 5.90 12.18 7.03
N ASN A 123 6.77 12.41 6.04
CA ASN A 123 7.41 11.36 5.24
C ASN A 123 8.71 10.82 5.86
N GLY A 124 8.65 10.37 7.11
CA GLY A 124 9.78 9.66 7.73
C GLY A 124 10.83 10.56 8.36
N ASP A 125 11.82 9.88 8.94
CA ASP A 125 12.82 10.45 9.83
C ASP A 125 12.17 11.26 10.92
N MET A 126 11.34 10.57 11.70
CA MET A 126 10.64 11.14 12.85
C MET A 126 11.67 11.57 13.89
N THR A 127 12.61 10.68 14.19
CA THR A 127 13.67 10.89 15.17
C THR A 127 15.05 10.67 14.57
N ALA A 128 16.10 11.15 15.22
CA ALA A 128 17.47 10.92 14.79
C ALA A 128 17.93 9.49 15.08
N PHE A 129 17.50 8.91 16.21
CA PHE A 129 17.93 7.58 16.67
C PHE A 129 16.81 6.70 17.24
N GLY A 130 15.60 7.22 17.42
CA GLY A 130 14.46 6.45 17.95
C GLY A 130 14.52 6.20 19.45
N HIS A 131 15.32 6.97 20.19
CA HIS A 131 15.37 6.86 21.65
C HIS A 131 14.04 7.26 22.30
N GLU A 132 13.77 6.73 23.49
CA GLU A 132 12.48 6.92 24.18
C GLU A 132 12.15 8.40 24.39
N GLU A 133 13.11 9.19 24.86
CA GLU A 133 12.97 10.62 25.08
C GLU A 133 12.77 11.42 23.78
N GLU A 134 13.35 10.97 22.67
CA GLU A 134 13.22 11.59 21.36
C GLU A 134 11.79 11.43 20.85
N ARG A 135 11.32 10.18 20.85
CA ARG A 135 9.97 9.82 20.44
C ARG A 135 8.93 10.46 21.36
N ALA A 136 9.13 10.40 22.67
CA ALA A 136 8.22 10.98 23.65
C ALA A 136 8.06 12.50 23.45
N PHE A 137 9.15 13.22 23.22
CA PHE A 137 9.08 14.64 22.88
C PHE A 137 8.33 14.86 21.56
N LEU A 138 8.78 14.20 20.48
CA LEU A 138 8.28 14.47 19.14
C LEU A 138 6.79 14.16 19.03
N TYR A 139 6.37 12.94 19.39
CA TYR A 139 4.96 12.55 19.28
C TYR A 139 4.09 13.37 20.22
N GLY A 140 4.57 13.69 21.43
CA GLY A 140 3.88 14.61 22.34
C GLY A 140 3.71 16.01 21.76
N ALA A 141 4.73 16.54 21.06
CA ALA A 141 4.64 17.83 20.38
C ALA A 141 3.67 17.78 19.19
N LEU A 142 3.74 16.74 18.34
CA LEU A 142 2.87 16.57 17.19
C LEU A 142 1.40 16.39 17.61
N ASP A 143 1.11 15.57 18.61
CA ASP A 143 -0.26 15.39 19.11
C ASP A 143 -0.80 16.67 19.76
N SER A 144 0.04 17.41 20.49
CA SER A 144 -0.35 18.70 21.08
C SER A 144 -0.66 19.76 20.03
N ILE A 145 0.16 19.85 18.97
CA ILE A 145 0.03 20.89 17.94
C ILE A 145 -1.02 20.51 16.90
N LEU A 146 -0.93 19.31 16.32
CA LEU A 146 -1.77 18.89 15.19
C LEU A 146 -3.09 18.24 15.62
N SER A 147 -3.19 17.75 16.87
CA SER A 147 -4.35 17.08 17.47
C SER A 147 -4.81 15.80 16.75
N THR A 148 -5.36 15.91 15.55
CA THR A 148 -5.92 14.78 14.79
C THR A 148 -5.50 14.87 13.32
N ASN A 149 -5.83 13.84 12.52
CA ASN A 149 -5.70 13.87 11.07
C ASN A 149 -4.27 14.21 10.59
N TRP A 150 -3.29 13.65 11.31
CA TRP A 150 -1.89 13.65 10.91
C TRP A 150 -1.36 12.21 10.88
N TYR A 151 -0.57 11.92 9.85
CA TYR A 151 -0.10 10.60 9.47
C TYR A 151 1.40 10.65 9.20
N PHE A 152 2.10 9.55 9.42
CA PHE A 152 3.54 9.51 9.19
C PHE A 152 3.98 8.18 8.56
N GLY A 153 5.10 8.20 7.86
CA GLY A 153 5.86 7.01 7.49
C GLY A 153 7.18 6.96 8.25
N LEU A 154 7.96 5.91 8.04
CA LEU A 154 9.30 5.78 8.61
C LEU A 154 10.39 6.07 7.56
N GLY A 155 11.48 6.68 7.99
CA GLY A 155 12.68 6.95 7.18
C GLY A 155 13.89 6.15 7.63
N ASN A 156 15.08 6.43 7.09
CA ASN A 156 16.25 5.63 7.40
C ASN A 156 16.73 5.81 8.84
N HIS A 157 16.51 6.96 9.47
CA HIS A 157 16.83 7.20 10.88
C HIS A 157 15.80 6.64 11.86
N ASP A 158 14.69 6.07 11.39
CA ASP A 158 13.71 5.45 12.28
C ASP A 158 13.97 3.94 12.46
N TYR A 159 14.46 3.25 11.41
CA TYR A 159 14.60 1.78 11.42
C TYR A 159 15.73 1.23 10.54
N LYS A 160 16.05 1.78 9.37
CA LYS A 160 17.16 1.24 8.54
C LYS A 160 18.52 1.35 9.24
N ASN A 161 18.81 2.52 9.80
CA ASN A 161 20.09 2.80 10.46
C ASN A 161 20.11 2.27 11.90
N ASN A 162 18.94 2.17 12.55
CA ASN A 162 18.87 1.79 13.96
C ASN A 162 18.83 0.26 14.20
N VAL A 163 18.56 -0.54 13.15
CA VAL A 163 18.67 -2.01 13.25
C VAL A 163 20.15 -2.40 13.34
N GLY A 164 20.53 -2.94 14.49
CA GLY A 164 21.88 -3.33 14.87
C GLY A 164 22.64 -2.26 15.65
N ASP A 165 22.05 -1.07 15.87
CA ASP A 165 22.73 0.09 16.46
C ASP A 165 22.28 0.37 17.91
N CYS A 166 20.98 0.21 18.19
CA CYS A 166 20.46 0.33 19.55
C CYS A 166 20.52 -0.98 20.35
N VAL A 167 20.58 -0.86 21.68
CA VAL A 167 20.52 -2.02 22.58
C VAL A 167 19.26 -2.85 22.28
N ASN A 168 19.46 -4.13 21.95
CA ASN A 168 18.38 -5.08 21.67
C ASN A 168 17.41 -4.61 20.58
N ASP A 169 17.90 -3.85 19.59
CA ASP A 169 17.11 -3.23 18.53
C ASP A 169 15.90 -2.43 19.04
N GLY A 170 15.97 -1.93 20.29
CA GLY A 170 14.85 -1.29 20.96
C GLY A 170 14.33 -0.05 20.23
N CYS A 171 15.22 0.75 19.64
CA CYS A 171 14.83 1.95 18.91
C CYS A 171 14.07 1.62 17.62
N ALA A 172 14.57 0.68 16.81
CA ALA A 172 13.88 0.25 15.59
C ALA A 172 12.55 -0.46 15.92
N ARG A 173 12.52 -1.30 16.98
CA ARG A 173 11.29 -1.91 17.50
C ARG A 173 10.28 -0.83 17.83
N ASP A 174 10.66 0.15 18.64
CA ASP A 174 9.73 1.17 19.13
C ASP A 174 9.19 2.05 18.01
N SER A 175 10.02 2.44 17.03
CA SER A 175 9.57 3.15 15.83
C SER A 175 8.52 2.35 15.04
N MET A 176 8.72 1.03 14.91
CA MET A 176 7.73 0.15 14.26
C MET A 176 6.45 0.03 15.09
N GLU A 177 6.56 -0.09 16.41
CA GLU A 177 5.41 -0.15 17.32
C GLU A 177 4.61 1.16 17.31
N ASP A 178 5.25 2.32 17.25
CA ASP A 178 4.60 3.63 17.11
C ASP A 178 3.87 3.74 15.76
N LEU A 179 4.49 3.27 14.67
CA LEU A 179 3.86 3.23 13.35
C LEU A 179 2.61 2.34 13.38
N ILE A 180 2.73 1.11 13.88
CA ILE A 180 1.61 0.16 13.97
C ILE A 180 0.52 0.71 14.89
N GLY A 181 0.89 1.24 16.06
CA GLY A 181 -0.04 1.76 17.05
C GLY A 181 -0.86 2.94 16.53
N ARG A 182 -0.25 3.82 15.72
CA ARG A 182 -0.93 5.01 15.21
C ARG A 182 -1.59 4.80 13.84
N MET A 183 -0.89 4.15 12.91
CA MET A 183 -1.31 4.03 11.50
C MET A 183 -1.98 2.70 11.17
N GLY A 184 -1.89 1.70 12.05
CA GLY A 184 -2.37 0.34 11.84
C GLY A 184 -3.88 0.19 11.65
N GLY A 185 -4.31 -1.07 11.53
CA GLY A 185 -5.67 -1.48 11.18
C GLY A 185 -5.73 -2.10 9.78
N ASN A 186 -6.95 -2.33 9.26
CA ASN A 186 -7.21 -3.11 8.05
C ASN A 186 -6.63 -2.55 6.73
N GLN A 187 -5.95 -1.40 6.78
CA GLN A 187 -5.38 -0.71 5.63
C GLN A 187 -3.85 -0.76 5.62
N MET A 188 -3.23 -1.41 6.61
CA MET A 188 -1.78 -1.60 6.69
C MET A 188 -1.41 -3.03 6.34
N ASP A 189 -0.28 -3.19 5.65
CA ASP A 189 0.26 -4.47 5.24
C ASP A 189 1.09 -5.15 6.34
N TYR A 190 0.44 -5.88 7.25
CA TYR A 190 1.14 -6.81 8.14
C TYR A 190 0.22 -7.91 8.67
N SER A 191 0.83 -9.06 8.98
CA SER A 191 0.25 -10.12 9.80
C SER A 191 1.00 -10.23 11.13
N VAL A 192 0.34 -10.79 12.14
CA VAL A 192 0.95 -11.11 13.43
C VAL A 192 0.72 -12.57 13.76
N GLU A 193 1.80 -13.30 13.98
CA GLU A 193 1.79 -14.66 14.49
C GLU A 193 2.36 -14.66 15.91
N GLU A 194 1.62 -15.22 16.86
CA GLU A 194 2.06 -15.33 18.25
C GLU A 194 2.28 -16.80 18.63
N SER A 195 3.43 -17.08 19.22
CA SER A 195 3.84 -18.42 19.66
C SER A 195 4.50 -18.39 21.03
N GLY A 196 4.66 -19.56 21.65
CA GLY A 196 5.28 -19.68 22.98
C GLY A 196 4.26 -19.67 24.13
N PHE A 197 4.67 -20.18 25.29
CA PHE A 197 3.81 -20.35 26.47
C PHE A 197 4.22 -19.47 27.65
N ILE A 198 5.48 -19.56 28.09
CA ILE A 198 6.01 -18.76 29.22
C ILE A 198 6.69 -17.48 28.71
N HIS A 199 7.42 -17.61 27.61
CA HIS A 199 7.97 -16.49 26.85
C HIS A 199 7.31 -16.53 25.48
N SER A 200 6.64 -15.46 25.11
CA SER A 200 5.91 -15.36 23.84
C SER A 200 6.77 -14.71 22.77
N THR A 201 6.65 -15.16 21.53
CA THR A 201 7.24 -14.51 20.36
C THR A 201 6.11 -14.01 19.48
N LYS A 202 6.10 -12.71 19.22
CA LYS A 202 5.20 -12.04 18.29
C LYS A 202 5.97 -11.71 17.03
N LYS A 203 5.62 -12.39 15.95
CA LYS A 203 6.23 -12.21 14.64
C LYS A 203 5.32 -11.35 13.77
N TYR A 204 5.78 -10.14 13.48
CA TYR A 204 5.14 -9.19 12.57
C TYR A 204 5.75 -9.36 11.18
N SER A 205 4.93 -9.63 10.16
CA SER A 205 5.41 -9.85 8.78
C SER A 205 4.61 -9.04 7.78
N GLY A 206 5.27 -8.27 6.92
CA GLY A 206 4.64 -7.43 5.91
C GLY A 206 5.50 -6.23 5.52
N SER A 207 5.02 -5.36 4.64
CA SER A 207 5.74 -4.12 4.31
C SER A 207 5.50 -2.97 5.29
N PHE A 208 4.45 -3.09 6.13
CA PHE A 208 3.98 -2.04 7.03
C PHE A 208 3.59 -0.74 6.31
N ALA A 209 3.54 -0.77 4.97
CA ALA A 209 2.94 0.27 4.17
C ALA A 209 1.44 0.32 4.46
N TYR A 210 0.84 1.48 4.31
CA TYR A 210 -0.59 1.67 4.53
C TYR A 210 -1.18 2.68 3.55
N PHE A 211 -2.49 2.73 3.46
CA PHE A 211 -3.17 3.79 2.73
C PHE A 211 -4.25 4.49 3.57
N LYS A 212 -4.57 5.72 3.18
CA LYS A 212 -5.71 6.49 3.70
C LYS A 212 -6.44 7.16 2.55
N ASP A 213 -7.77 7.19 2.64
CA ASP A 213 -8.61 7.85 1.66
C ASP A 213 -9.04 9.23 2.19
N PHE A 214 -8.73 10.26 1.41
CA PHE A 214 -9.09 11.66 1.65
C PHE A 214 -10.03 12.13 0.54
N GLY A 215 -11.33 11.90 0.70
CA GLY A 215 -12.30 12.12 -0.36
C GLY A 215 -12.03 11.18 -1.54
N SER A 216 -11.81 11.72 -2.73
CA SER A 216 -11.48 10.93 -3.92
C SER A 216 -9.99 10.57 -4.05
N VAL A 217 -9.12 11.08 -3.18
CA VAL A 217 -7.68 10.80 -3.19
C VAL A 217 -7.36 9.63 -2.26
N ARG A 218 -6.68 8.61 -2.77
CA ARG A 218 -5.97 7.62 -1.97
C ARG A 218 -4.52 8.02 -1.81
N TYR A 219 -4.11 8.25 -0.58
CA TYR A 219 -2.71 8.42 -0.21
C TYR A 219 -2.14 7.07 0.23
N VAL A 220 -1.03 6.64 -0.37
CA VAL A 220 -0.33 5.39 -0.04
C VAL A 220 1.04 5.72 0.54
N GLN A 221 1.30 5.34 1.79
CA GLN A 221 2.59 5.53 2.47
C GLN A 221 3.41 4.24 2.40
N LEU A 222 4.62 4.32 1.82
CA LEU A 222 5.54 3.19 1.64
C LEU A 222 6.66 3.14 2.68
N ASN A 223 6.66 4.04 3.66
CA ASN A 223 7.75 4.23 4.62
C ASN A 223 9.05 4.61 3.89
N LEU A 224 10.15 3.88 4.06
CA LEU A 224 11.46 4.31 3.54
C LEU A 224 11.47 4.37 2.01
N ASP A 225 11.42 3.21 1.36
CA ASP A 225 11.48 3.08 -0.09
C ASP A 225 10.81 1.76 -0.54
N PRO A 226 10.38 1.65 -1.81
CA PRO A 226 9.66 0.47 -2.30
C PRO A 226 10.45 -0.85 -2.28
N SER A 227 11.77 -0.83 -2.12
CA SER A 227 12.66 -2.00 -2.17
C SER A 227 13.05 -2.54 -0.79
N TYR A 228 12.84 -1.73 0.25
CA TYR A 228 13.35 -1.98 1.59
C TYR A 228 12.85 -3.32 2.15
N ILE A 229 13.82 -4.10 2.62
CA ILE A 229 13.59 -5.32 3.39
C ILE A 229 14.51 -5.36 4.59
N ARG A 230 14.02 -5.92 5.68
CA ARG A 230 14.83 -6.12 6.88
C ARG A 230 14.22 -7.18 7.77
N TRP A 231 15.09 -7.95 8.41
CA TRP A 231 14.73 -8.80 9.52
C TRP A 231 15.45 -8.32 10.78
N PHE A 232 14.73 -8.21 11.88
CA PHE A 232 15.31 -7.95 13.20
C PHE A 232 14.35 -8.38 14.32
N TYR A 233 14.85 -8.46 15.55
CA TYR A 233 14.04 -8.79 16.70
C TYR A 233 14.52 -8.05 17.95
N SER A 234 13.61 -7.91 18.91
CA SER A 234 13.89 -7.33 20.22
C SER A 234 13.28 -8.23 21.30
N SER A 235 14.11 -8.77 22.18
CA SER A 235 13.70 -9.70 23.24
C SER A 235 13.62 -9.01 24.60
N GLY A 236 12.43 -8.93 25.17
CA GLY A 236 12.19 -8.54 26.56
C GLY A 236 12.25 -9.73 27.52
N VAL A 237 11.74 -9.53 28.74
CA VAL A 237 11.70 -10.61 29.76
C VAL A 237 10.67 -11.69 29.39
N TRP A 238 9.51 -11.28 28.89
CA TRP A 238 8.35 -12.16 28.65
C TRP A 238 7.96 -12.29 27.18
N THR A 239 8.43 -11.38 26.35
CA THR A 239 8.02 -11.22 24.95
C THR A 239 9.24 -10.98 24.08
N THR A 240 9.30 -11.62 22.92
CA THR A 240 10.18 -11.25 21.81
C THR A 240 9.31 -10.71 20.67
N ASN A 241 9.61 -9.51 20.19
CA ASN A 241 8.98 -8.94 19.00
C ASN A 241 9.94 -9.12 17.82
N GLU A 242 9.49 -9.80 16.78
CA GLU A 242 10.26 -10.08 15.56
C GLU A 242 9.59 -9.36 14.39
N PHE A 243 10.37 -8.64 13.60
CA PHE A 243 9.89 -7.88 12.43
C PHE A 243 10.53 -8.43 11.16
N HIS A 244 9.68 -8.96 10.28
CA HIS A 244 10.00 -9.28 8.89
C HIS A 244 9.43 -8.19 7.98
N VAL A 245 10.22 -7.16 7.72
CA VAL A 245 9.87 -6.08 6.79
C VAL A 245 10.11 -6.57 5.36
N LEU A 246 9.04 -6.57 4.56
CA LEU A 246 9.00 -7.03 3.17
C LEU A 246 8.84 -5.85 2.20
N SER A 247 9.28 -6.01 0.95
CA SER A 247 9.02 -4.99 -0.08
C SER A 247 7.52 -5.00 -0.46
N PRO A 248 6.83 -3.84 -0.43
CA PRO A 248 5.43 -3.74 -0.85
C PRO A 248 5.22 -4.01 -2.35
N VAL A 249 6.30 -3.95 -3.14
CA VAL A 249 6.30 -4.23 -4.58
C VAL A 249 6.42 -5.73 -4.85
N GLU A 250 7.30 -6.41 -4.12
CA GLU A 250 7.53 -7.86 -4.31
C GLU A 250 6.42 -8.70 -3.70
N ASN A 251 5.96 -8.35 -2.50
CA ASN A 251 4.89 -9.10 -1.82
C ASN A 251 3.50 -8.88 -2.45
N GLY A 252 3.39 -7.98 -3.44
CA GLY A 252 2.18 -7.72 -4.21
C GLY A 252 1.17 -6.77 -3.55
N TRP A 253 1.41 -6.31 -2.33
CA TRP A 253 0.46 -5.46 -1.61
C TRP A 253 0.22 -4.12 -2.31
N LEU A 254 1.29 -3.45 -2.77
CA LEU A 254 1.16 -2.15 -3.44
C LEU A 254 0.30 -2.27 -4.68
N GLU A 255 0.54 -3.29 -5.49
CA GLU A 255 -0.25 -3.53 -6.70
C GLU A 255 -1.74 -3.69 -6.35
N SER A 256 -2.07 -4.52 -5.35
CA SER A 256 -3.46 -4.67 -4.88
C SER A 256 -4.09 -3.35 -4.42
N VAL A 257 -3.34 -2.48 -3.73
CA VAL A 257 -3.84 -1.17 -3.28
C VAL A 257 -4.07 -0.22 -4.45
N LEU A 258 -3.15 -0.17 -5.41
CA LEU A 258 -3.26 0.65 -6.61
C LEU A 258 -4.44 0.19 -7.47
N MET A 259 -4.61 -1.11 -7.65
CA MET A 259 -5.76 -1.72 -8.31
C MET A 259 -7.06 -1.32 -7.62
N ASN A 260 -7.16 -1.54 -6.31
CA ASN A 260 -8.36 -1.22 -5.54
C ASN A 260 -8.70 0.29 -5.62
N ALA A 261 -7.69 1.16 -5.70
CA ALA A 261 -7.90 2.58 -5.87
C ALA A 261 -8.60 2.89 -7.20
N ARG A 262 -8.19 2.23 -8.29
CA ARG A 262 -8.78 2.41 -9.62
C ARG A 262 -10.18 1.83 -9.72
N ASP A 263 -10.42 0.66 -9.13
CA ASP A 263 -11.76 0.06 -9.04
C ASP A 263 -12.76 0.97 -8.31
N ASN A 264 -12.27 1.75 -7.34
CA ASN A 264 -13.06 2.71 -6.57
C ASN A 264 -13.01 4.14 -7.12
N GLY A 265 -12.49 4.33 -8.34
CA GLY A 265 -12.45 5.63 -9.01
C GLY A 265 -11.61 6.69 -8.28
N LYS A 266 -10.65 6.27 -7.45
CA LYS A 266 -9.77 7.14 -6.67
C LYS A 266 -8.62 7.67 -7.51
N PHE A 267 -8.15 8.87 -7.20
CA PHE A 267 -6.82 9.35 -7.59
C PHE A 267 -5.78 8.78 -6.63
N VAL A 268 -4.57 8.50 -7.09
CA VAL A 268 -3.51 7.95 -6.22
C VAL A 268 -2.35 8.92 -6.10
N ILE A 269 -1.98 9.21 -4.84
CA ILE A 269 -0.73 9.86 -4.45
C ILE A 269 0.06 8.87 -3.62
N VAL A 270 1.37 8.75 -3.90
CA VAL A 270 2.29 7.90 -3.16
C VAL A 270 3.18 8.77 -2.29
N GLY A 271 3.48 8.34 -1.07
CA GLY A 271 4.56 8.88 -0.27
C GLY A 271 5.57 7.81 0.11
N MET A 272 6.82 8.24 0.24
CA MET A 272 7.98 7.46 0.67
C MET A 272 9.01 8.41 1.26
N HIS A 273 9.98 7.94 2.02
CA HIS A 273 11.02 8.81 2.55
C HIS A 273 12.12 9.05 1.50
N ASP A 274 12.72 7.99 0.95
CA ASP A 274 13.80 8.05 -0.04
C ASP A 274 13.28 7.84 -1.48
N ALA A 275 13.35 8.91 -2.26
CA ALA A 275 12.92 8.91 -3.66
C ALA A 275 14.04 8.60 -4.67
N GLU A 276 15.30 8.45 -4.26
CA GLU A 276 16.40 8.34 -5.22
C GLU A 276 17.50 7.31 -4.86
N GLU A 277 17.97 7.23 -3.63
CA GLU A 277 19.23 6.50 -3.36
C GLU A 277 19.13 5.02 -3.76
N TRP A 278 18.03 4.37 -3.38
CA TRP A 278 17.76 2.98 -3.75
C TRP A 278 17.71 2.75 -5.27
N THR A 279 17.35 3.76 -6.06
CA THR A 279 17.25 3.65 -7.52
C THR A 279 18.60 3.53 -8.22
N ARG A 280 19.68 3.92 -7.54
CA ARG A 280 21.07 3.86 -8.01
C ARG A 280 21.79 2.57 -7.59
N SER A 281 21.12 1.70 -6.82
CA SER A 281 21.70 0.43 -6.35
C SER A 281 22.11 -0.48 -7.52
N SER A 282 23.29 -1.09 -7.47
CA SER A 282 23.69 -2.11 -8.45
C SER A 282 23.10 -3.50 -8.18
N ASP A 283 22.36 -3.65 -7.07
CA ASP A 283 21.72 -4.90 -6.69
C ASP A 283 20.60 -5.29 -7.68
N SER A 284 20.66 -6.52 -8.19
CA SER A 284 19.75 -6.98 -9.25
C SER A 284 18.30 -7.05 -8.78
N ARG A 285 18.05 -7.45 -7.53
CA ARG A 285 16.70 -7.45 -6.93
C ARG A 285 16.15 -6.03 -6.88
N THR A 286 16.92 -5.07 -6.38
CA THR A 286 16.52 -3.66 -6.28
C THR A 286 16.22 -3.06 -7.66
N GLN A 287 17.01 -3.40 -8.68
CA GLN A 287 16.74 -2.97 -10.07
C GLN A 287 15.47 -3.60 -10.66
N ALA A 288 15.17 -4.86 -10.35
CA ALA A 288 13.92 -5.50 -10.73
C ALA A 288 12.71 -4.84 -10.04
N ILE A 289 12.82 -4.53 -8.75
CA ILE A 289 11.80 -3.79 -7.99
C ILE A 289 11.56 -2.41 -8.60
N LEU A 290 12.62 -1.66 -8.91
CA LEU A 290 12.50 -0.35 -9.53
C LEU A 290 11.78 -0.42 -10.89
N THR A 291 12.08 -1.45 -11.68
CA THR A 291 11.42 -1.70 -12.97
C THR A 291 9.93 -1.99 -12.76
N LYS A 292 9.58 -2.89 -11.83
CA LYS A 292 8.18 -3.21 -11.50
C LYS A 292 7.44 -1.99 -10.95
N PHE A 293 8.07 -1.23 -10.06
CA PHE A 293 7.51 -0.02 -9.47
C PHE A 293 7.20 1.03 -10.53
N ARG A 294 8.13 1.35 -11.43
CA ARG A 294 7.89 2.26 -12.57
C ARG A 294 6.75 1.79 -13.45
N LYS A 295 6.66 0.49 -13.73
CA LYS A 295 5.55 -0.10 -14.49
C LYS A 295 4.22 0.15 -13.79
N MET A 296 4.12 -0.16 -12.49
CA MET A 296 2.90 0.06 -11.70
C MET A 296 2.51 1.54 -11.64
N LEU A 297 3.46 2.45 -11.43
CA LEU A 297 3.19 3.89 -11.42
C LEU A 297 2.55 4.38 -12.71
N LYS A 298 3.03 3.88 -13.86
CA LYS A 298 2.49 4.19 -15.19
C LYS A 298 1.14 3.54 -15.41
N GLU A 299 1.05 2.25 -15.17
CA GLU A 299 -0.13 1.42 -15.44
C GLU A 299 -1.34 1.84 -14.60
N TYR A 300 -1.11 2.05 -13.30
CA TYR A 300 -2.14 2.54 -12.40
C TYR A 300 -2.17 4.06 -12.36
N GLU A 301 -1.62 4.77 -13.35
CA GLU A 301 -1.64 6.23 -13.48
C GLU A 301 -1.45 7.02 -12.16
N VAL A 302 -0.41 6.72 -11.39
CA VAL A 302 -0.13 7.46 -10.14
C VAL A 302 0.09 8.95 -10.45
N SER A 303 -0.56 9.81 -9.67
CA SER A 303 -0.62 11.25 -9.94
C SER A 303 0.64 11.98 -9.48
N ALA A 304 1.19 11.59 -8.33
CA ALA A 304 2.38 12.21 -7.75
C ALA A 304 3.07 11.30 -6.74
N ILE A 305 4.36 11.58 -6.50
CA ILE A 305 5.13 11.07 -5.36
C ILE A 305 5.55 12.25 -4.49
N PHE A 306 5.30 12.16 -3.18
CA PHE A 306 5.84 13.09 -2.19
C PHE A 306 6.88 12.37 -1.32
N ALA A 307 8.06 12.96 -1.15
CA ALA A 307 9.16 12.34 -0.43
C ALA A 307 9.93 13.29 0.48
N GLY A 308 10.98 12.77 1.14
CA GLY A 308 11.79 13.44 2.16
C GLY A 308 13.29 13.20 1.94
N HIS A 309 14.00 12.90 3.01
CA HIS A 309 15.38 12.39 3.06
C HIS A 309 16.46 13.43 2.75
N PHE A 310 16.27 14.28 1.73
CA PHE A 310 17.21 15.34 1.37
C PHE A 310 16.86 16.65 2.08
N HIS A 311 17.30 16.81 3.33
CA HIS A 311 16.82 17.89 4.23
C HIS A 311 16.86 19.31 3.61
N THR A 312 17.92 19.60 2.84
CA THR A 312 18.20 20.91 2.22
C THR A 312 17.49 21.15 0.89
N SER A 313 16.71 20.18 0.43
CA SER A 313 16.02 20.22 -0.85
C SER A 313 14.51 20.09 -0.65
N ALA A 314 13.75 21.03 -1.22
CA ALA A 314 12.29 21.01 -1.18
C ALA A 314 11.71 21.53 -2.51
N GLY A 315 10.55 21.00 -2.90
CA GLY A 315 9.87 21.36 -4.15
C GLY A 315 9.97 20.29 -5.24
N ILE A 316 9.91 20.69 -6.52
CA ILE A 316 9.95 19.76 -7.65
C ILE A 316 11.30 19.04 -7.68
N TYR A 317 11.24 17.73 -7.86
CA TYR A 317 12.42 16.90 -7.90
C TYR A 317 12.45 16.05 -9.18
N PRO A 318 13.58 16.04 -9.93
CA PRO A 318 13.73 15.22 -11.12
C PRO A 318 13.96 13.75 -10.72
N GLY A 319 12.86 13.05 -10.41
CA GLY A 319 12.90 11.64 -10.04
C GLY A 319 12.88 10.71 -11.26
N PRO A 320 13.37 9.47 -11.13
CA PRO A 320 13.53 8.57 -12.26
C PRO A 320 12.25 7.76 -12.57
N TYR A 321 11.06 8.31 -12.27
CA TYR A 321 9.77 7.60 -12.29
C TYR A 321 8.91 7.88 -13.54
N GLN A 322 9.56 8.13 -14.67
CA GLN A 322 8.96 8.08 -16.02
C GLN A 322 7.60 8.80 -16.16
N GLY A 323 7.54 10.10 -15.83
CA GLY A 323 6.33 10.92 -16.05
C GLY A 323 5.37 11.00 -14.87
N VAL A 324 5.75 10.45 -13.70
CA VAL A 324 5.14 10.79 -12.41
C VAL A 324 5.96 11.92 -11.76
N PRO A 325 5.35 13.08 -11.46
CA PRO A 325 6.05 14.16 -10.78
C PRO A 325 6.41 13.76 -9.35
N VAL A 326 7.62 14.12 -8.92
CA VAL A 326 8.13 13.91 -7.56
C VAL A 326 8.33 15.26 -6.89
N PHE A 327 7.96 15.32 -5.61
CA PHE A 327 8.15 16.50 -4.79
C PHE A 327 8.86 16.14 -3.49
N LEU A 328 9.90 16.88 -3.13
CA LEU A 328 10.56 16.76 -1.83
C LEU A 328 9.93 17.74 -0.84
N SER A 329 9.60 17.21 0.33
CA SER A 329 8.88 17.96 1.37
C SER A 329 9.82 18.90 2.13
N GLY A 330 11.14 18.67 2.11
CA GLY A 330 12.10 19.42 2.91
C GLY A 330 12.16 18.91 4.35
N SER A 331 12.54 19.78 5.29
CA SER A 331 12.78 19.41 6.68
C SER A 331 12.35 20.50 7.67
N ALA A 332 12.24 20.13 8.95
CA ALA A 332 12.04 21.10 10.02
C ALA A 332 13.24 22.03 10.21
N THR A 333 14.44 21.53 9.95
CA THR A 333 15.68 22.31 10.12
C THR A 333 15.86 23.37 9.04
N ASP A 334 15.43 23.09 7.80
CA ASP A 334 15.38 24.07 6.72
C ASP A 334 14.05 24.83 6.62
N GLU A 335 13.13 24.60 7.57
CA GLU A 335 11.85 25.32 7.70
C GLU A 335 11.02 25.27 6.41
N THR A 336 11.03 24.12 5.75
CA THR A 336 10.36 23.87 4.47
C THR A 336 9.33 22.77 4.58
N PHE A 337 8.20 22.95 3.88
CA PHE A 337 7.15 21.95 3.69
C PHE A 337 6.34 22.27 2.44
N LEU A 338 5.49 21.35 2.01
CA LEU A 338 4.64 21.51 0.84
C LEU A 338 3.16 21.58 1.22
N ILE A 339 2.40 22.33 0.44
CA ILE A 339 0.94 22.33 0.46
C ILE A 339 0.47 21.83 -0.92
N ALA A 340 -0.35 20.80 -0.94
CA ALA A 340 -1.01 20.31 -2.15
C ALA A 340 -2.51 20.65 -2.11
N ASP A 341 -2.95 21.50 -3.03
CA ASP A 341 -4.34 21.89 -3.20
C ASP A 341 -4.99 21.01 -4.24
N ILE A 342 -5.85 20.08 -3.81
CA ILE A 342 -6.53 19.12 -4.67
C ILE A 342 -7.84 19.71 -5.15
N ASN A 343 -8.00 19.89 -6.46
CA ASN A 343 -9.26 20.25 -7.11
C ASN A 343 -9.83 19.03 -7.85
N GLU A 344 -10.75 18.32 -7.19
CA GLU A 344 -11.36 17.12 -7.74
C GLU A 344 -12.23 17.40 -8.98
N SER A 345 -12.86 18.58 -9.02
CA SER A 345 -13.78 18.99 -10.10
C SER A 345 -13.03 19.28 -11.40
N GLU A 346 -11.88 19.96 -11.30
CA GLU A 346 -11.01 20.23 -12.43
C GLU A 346 -9.99 19.11 -12.71
N ARG A 347 -9.99 18.05 -11.87
CA ARG A 347 -9.04 16.94 -11.92
C ARG A 347 -7.58 17.40 -11.99
N ASN A 348 -7.24 18.35 -11.16
CA ASN A 348 -5.87 18.84 -11.03
C ASN A 348 -5.52 19.08 -9.57
N PHE A 349 -4.23 19.21 -9.30
CA PHE A 349 -3.75 19.70 -8.02
C PHE A 349 -2.64 20.72 -8.23
N GLN A 350 -2.55 21.67 -7.30
CA GLN A 350 -1.47 22.64 -7.26
C GLN A 350 -0.54 22.31 -6.11
N VAL A 351 0.76 22.48 -6.30
CA VAL A 351 1.75 22.29 -5.24
C VAL A 351 2.42 23.62 -4.93
N TRP A 352 2.51 23.93 -3.64
CA TRP A 352 3.11 25.14 -3.13
C TRP A 352 4.26 24.79 -2.20
N LEU A 353 5.40 25.43 -2.39
CA LEU A 353 6.56 25.32 -1.51
C LEU A 353 6.52 26.42 -0.45
N VAL A 354 6.45 26.00 0.80
CA VAL A 354 6.59 26.89 1.95
C VAL A 354 8.07 26.92 2.36
N LYS A 355 8.60 28.13 2.57
CA LYS A 355 9.94 28.39 3.10
C LYS A 355 9.84 29.24 4.34
N ASN A 356 10.79 29.11 5.26
CA ASN A 356 10.85 29.86 6.52
C ASN A 356 9.57 29.73 7.36
N ASN A 357 8.89 28.56 7.28
CA ASN A 357 7.61 28.32 7.93
C ASN A 357 6.55 29.41 7.68
N ASN A 358 6.52 30.01 6.48
CA ASN A 358 5.58 31.08 6.12
C ASN A 358 4.65 30.70 4.96
N PRO A 359 3.52 30.01 5.23
CA PRO A 359 2.55 29.65 4.20
C PRO A 359 1.93 30.82 3.43
N GLY A 360 1.89 32.02 4.03
CA GLY A 360 1.35 33.21 3.36
C GLY A 360 2.22 33.70 2.20
N ALA A 361 3.47 33.24 2.12
CA ALA A 361 4.42 33.56 1.05
C ALA A 361 4.83 32.31 0.25
N ALA A 362 3.99 31.26 0.23
CA ALA A 362 4.29 30.02 -0.46
C ALA A 362 4.50 30.23 -1.98
N GLU A 363 5.52 29.56 -2.52
CA GLU A 363 5.88 29.61 -3.94
C GLU A 363 5.07 28.57 -4.72
N ASN A 364 4.34 28.98 -5.76
CA ASN A 364 3.62 28.04 -6.63
C ASN A 364 4.60 27.26 -7.49
N LEU A 365 4.62 25.94 -7.36
CA LEU A 365 5.46 25.05 -8.15
C LEU A 365 4.80 24.60 -9.46
N GLY A 366 3.47 24.67 -9.54
CA GLY A 366 2.72 24.37 -10.75
C GLY A 366 1.39 23.69 -10.51
N VAL A 367 0.67 23.50 -11.60
CA VAL A 367 -0.60 22.74 -11.68
C VAL A 367 -0.30 21.40 -12.35
N PHE A 368 -0.78 20.31 -11.75
CA PHE A 368 -0.52 18.94 -12.18
C PHE A 368 -1.84 18.17 -12.32
N PRO A 369 -1.93 17.21 -13.25
CA PRO A 369 -3.16 16.45 -13.45
C PRO A 369 -3.38 15.42 -12.32
N LEU A 370 -4.60 15.33 -11.82
CA LEU A 370 -5.07 14.17 -11.06
C LEU A 370 -5.44 13.07 -12.07
N LYS A 371 -4.56 12.07 -12.17
CA LYS A 371 -4.68 11.00 -13.16
C LYS A 371 -5.59 9.88 -12.63
N ARG A 372 -6.50 9.43 -13.49
CA ARG A 372 -7.48 8.38 -13.18
C ARG A 372 -7.74 7.52 -14.40
N GLY A 373 -6.93 6.49 -14.53
CA GLY A 373 -7.05 5.49 -15.57
C GLY A 373 -8.06 4.44 -15.14
N VAL A 374 -9.03 4.16 -16.00
CA VAL A 374 -9.80 2.92 -15.92
C VAL A 374 -9.00 1.91 -16.70
N VAL A 375 -8.03 1.26 -16.05
CA VAL A 375 -7.30 0.17 -16.69
C VAL A 375 -7.95 -1.12 -16.24
N VAL A 376 -9.09 -1.42 -16.88
CA VAL A 376 -9.37 -2.83 -17.17
C VAL A 376 -8.28 -3.20 -18.17
N PRO A 377 -7.36 -4.13 -17.86
CA PRO A 377 -6.55 -4.71 -18.93
C PRO A 377 -7.53 -5.15 -20.01
N PRO A 378 -7.36 -4.77 -21.28
CA PRO A 378 -8.16 -5.31 -22.35
C PRO A 378 -8.21 -6.84 -22.17
N ALA A 379 -9.38 -7.48 -22.30
CA ALA A 379 -9.51 -8.94 -22.14
C ALA A 379 -8.64 -9.75 -23.12
N ASP A 380 -8.01 -9.05 -24.05
CA ASP A 380 -7.07 -9.40 -25.08
C ASP A 380 -5.60 -9.06 -24.75
N GLU A 381 -5.23 -8.63 -23.54
CA GLU A 381 -3.82 -8.56 -23.13
C GLU A 381 -3.31 -9.98 -22.81
N TYR A 382 -2.77 -10.60 -23.86
CA TYR A 382 -2.46 -12.01 -24.16
C TYR A 382 -1.68 -12.89 -23.14
N ASP A 383 -1.40 -12.44 -21.92
CA ASP A 383 -0.45 -13.15 -21.04
C ASP A 383 -1.04 -14.38 -20.32
N ASN A 384 -2.34 -14.38 -19.98
CA ASN A 384 -2.99 -15.53 -19.31
C ASN A 384 -3.80 -16.42 -20.26
N ALA A 385 -3.88 -16.07 -21.54
CA ALA A 385 -4.72 -16.77 -22.51
C ALA A 385 -4.08 -18.09 -22.98
N GLY A 386 -2.78 -18.28 -22.77
CA GLY A 386 -2.04 -19.44 -23.27
C GLY A 386 -1.81 -19.40 -24.78
N GLY A 387 -0.74 -20.05 -25.24
CA GLY A 387 -0.38 -20.15 -26.66
C GLY A 387 -1.03 -21.35 -27.37
N TRP A 388 -1.21 -22.46 -26.65
CA TRP A 388 -1.41 -23.80 -27.22
C TRP A 388 -2.71 -24.47 -26.73
N GLY A 389 -3.05 -25.61 -27.31
CA GLY A 389 -4.34 -26.26 -27.13
C GLY A 389 -5.56 -25.49 -27.66
N THR A 390 -6.75 -26.02 -27.37
CA THR A 390 -8.05 -25.45 -27.80
C THR A 390 -8.90 -24.96 -26.64
N TRP A 391 -9.70 -23.93 -26.90
CA TRP A 391 -10.61 -23.36 -25.90
C TRP A 391 -11.79 -24.29 -25.63
N GLY A 392 -12.12 -24.45 -24.36
CA GLY A 392 -13.34 -25.09 -23.90
C GLY A 392 -14.60 -24.25 -24.07
N PRO A 393 -15.77 -24.83 -23.74
CA PRO A 393 -17.00 -24.06 -23.64
C PRO A 393 -16.91 -23.05 -22.49
N SER A 394 -17.47 -21.86 -22.70
CA SER A 394 -17.68 -20.92 -21.60
C SER A 394 -18.66 -21.50 -20.58
N ALA A 395 -18.23 -21.55 -19.32
CA ALA A 395 -19.02 -21.99 -18.19
C ALA A 395 -19.52 -20.78 -17.41
N PHE A 396 -20.81 -20.75 -17.05
CA PHE A 396 -21.43 -19.63 -16.35
C PHE A 396 -22.14 -20.08 -15.10
N CYS A 397 -22.11 -19.24 -14.08
CA CYS A 397 -23.00 -19.35 -12.93
C CYS A 397 -24.46 -19.12 -13.35
N PRO A 398 -25.44 -19.66 -12.60
CA PRO A 398 -26.84 -19.34 -12.80
C PRO A 398 -27.11 -17.83 -12.77
N ASP A 399 -28.20 -17.39 -13.41
CA ASP A 399 -28.59 -15.97 -13.40
C ASP A 399 -28.69 -15.42 -11.97
N GLY A 400 -28.09 -14.26 -11.73
CA GLY A 400 -28.06 -13.66 -10.39
C GLY A 400 -27.06 -14.29 -9.43
N GLN A 401 -26.08 -15.05 -9.92
CA GLN A 401 -24.97 -15.59 -9.14
C GLN A 401 -23.61 -15.08 -9.64
N PHE A 402 -22.58 -15.24 -8.81
CA PHE A 402 -21.20 -14.91 -9.11
C PHE A 402 -20.26 -16.01 -8.61
N ILE A 403 -19.06 -16.09 -9.17
CA ILE A 403 -18.01 -17.01 -8.74
C ILE A 403 -17.42 -16.50 -7.43
N ASN A 404 -17.28 -17.38 -6.43
CA ASN A 404 -16.66 -17.03 -5.14
C ASN A 404 -15.58 -18.02 -4.68
N ALA A 405 -15.39 -19.13 -5.40
CA ALA A 405 -14.44 -20.17 -5.04
C ALA A 405 -13.93 -20.92 -6.27
N PHE A 406 -12.81 -21.63 -6.10
CA PHE A 406 -12.26 -22.51 -7.11
C PHE A 406 -11.46 -23.65 -6.50
N ASP A 407 -11.20 -24.66 -7.32
CA ASP A 407 -10.29 -25.77 -7.06
C ASP A 407 -9.53 -26.08 -8.36
N VAL A 408 -8.34 -26.66 -8.24
CA VAL A 408 -7.53 -27.06 -9.39
C VAL A 408 -7.23 -28.55 -9.33
N LYS A 409 -7.25 -29.19 -10.50
CA LYS A 409 -6.83 -30.56 -10.69
C LYS A 409 -5.42 -30.58 -11.24
N ALA A 410 -4.52 -31.30 -10.60
CA ALA A 410 -3.13 -31.43 -11.02
C ALA A 410 -2.55 -32.76 -10.53
N GLU A 411 -1.44 -33.20 -11.10
CA GLU A 411 -0.75 -34.42 -10.68
C GLU A 411 0.24 -34.12 -9.55
N GLU A 412 0.30 -35.02 -8.57
CA GLU A 412 1.31 -34.98 -7.51
C GLU A 412 2.62 -35.58 -8.03
N TRP A 413 3.75 -34.98 -7.67
CA TRP A 413 5.09 -35.44 -8.06
C TRP A 413 5.36 -36.88 -7.59
N GLN A 414 5.57 -37.83 -8.51
CA GLN A 414 5.80 -39.26 -8.20
C GLN A 414 7.26 -39.74 -8.34
N GLY A 415 8.24 -38.86 -8.61
CA GLY A 415 9.66 -39.24 -8.67
C GLY A 415 10.38 -38.69 -9.91
N ASP A 416 11.00 -39.57 -10.70
CA ASP A 416 11.88 -39.19 -11.84
C ASP A 416 11.10 -38.86 -13.15
N ASP A 417 9.77 -38.84 -13.13
CA ASP A 417 8.90 -38.46 -14.27
C ASP A 417 8.43 -36.98 -14.14
N ASP A 418 8.44 -36.25 -15.26
CA ASP A 418 8.08 -34.83 -15.39
C ASP A 418 6.54 -34.67 -15.41
N ASP A 419 5.89 -34.62 -14.24
CA ASP A 419 4.43 -34.36 -14.16
C ASP A 419 4.13 -33.20 -13.20
N THR A 420 4.17 -31.94 -13.67
CA THR A 420 3.99 -30.75 -12.80
C THR A 420 3.09 -29.63 -13.35
N ALA A 421 2.05 -29.95 -14.11
CA ALA A 421 1.11 -28.94 -14.63
C ALA A 421 -0.32 -29.03 -14.06
N VAL A 422 -0.99 -27.87 -13.98
CA VAL A 422 -2.43 -27.81 -13.74
C VAL A 422 -3.15 -28.37 -14.96
N ASN A 423 -4.05 -29.31 -14.71
CA ASN A 423 -4.81 -30.04 -15.72
C ASN A 423 -6.25 -29.50 -15.87
N ALA A 424 -6.84 -28.97 -14.78
CA ALA A 424 -8.17 -28.39 -14.82
C ALA A 424 -8.40 -27.33 -13.74
N ILE A 425 -9.36 -26.43 -14.00
CA ILE A 425 -9.89 -25.47 -13.02
C ILE A 425 -11.39 -25.70 -12.93
N VAL A 426 -11.89 -25.90 -11.72
CA VAL A 426 -13.33 -25.87 -11.40
C VAL A 426 -13.60 -24.62 -10.59
N MET A 427 -14.57 -23.82 -11.03
CA MET A 427 -15.02 -22.66 -10.27
C MET A 427 -16.36 -22.97 -9.62
N TYR A 428 -16.63 -22.35 -8.48
CA TYR A 428 -17.87 -22.50 -7.74
C TYR A 428 -18.57 -21.15 -7.61
N CYS A 429 -19.85 -21.16 -7.92
CA CYS A 429 -20.74 -20.05 -7.70
C CYS A 429 -21.01 -19.87 -6.20
N HIS A 430 -21.52 -18.70 -5.81
CA HIS A 430 -21.76 -18.36 -4.41
C HIS A 430 -22.68 -19.37 -3.69
N ASP A 431 -23.60 -20.01 -4.40
CA ASP A 431 -24.48 -21.08 -3.92
C ASP A 431 -23.83 -22.49 -3.90
N ASN A 432 -22.53 -22.57 -4.18
CA ASN A 432 -21.71 -23.78 -4.31
C ASN A 432 -21.98 -24.62 -5.58
N VAL A 433 -22.69 -24.10 -6.58
CA VAL A 433 -22.78 -24.77 -7.89
C VAL A 433 -21.42 -24.76 -8.57
N GLY A 434 -20.88 -25.95 -8.87
CA GLY A 434 -19.63 -26.11 -9.59
C GLY A 434 -19.83 -25.94 -11.10
N ILE A 435 -19.02 -25.08 -11.71
CA ILE A 435 -19.00 -24.80 -13.15
C ILE A 435 -17.65 -25.22 -13.74
N ARG A 436 -17.70 -25.85 -14.92
CA ARG A 436 -16.56 -26.51 -15.57
C ARG A 436 -16.47 -26.10 -17.03
N SER A 437 -15.24 -25.85 -17.48
CA SER A 437 -14.89 -25.62 -18.88
C SER A 437 -14.19 -26.89 -19.42
N LYS A 438 -13.25 -26.78 -20.35
CA LYS A 438 -12.39 -27.88 -20.78
C LYS A 438 -11.37 -28.25 -19.69
N GLU A 439 -11.13 -29.54 -19.55
CA GLU A 439 -10.31 -30.15 -18.50
C GLU A 439 -9.41 -31.21 -19.15
N GLY A 440 -8.17 -31.32 -18.68
CA GLY A 440 -7.30 -32.45 -18.99
C GLY A 440 -7.77 -33.73 -18.28
N ALA A 441 -7.26 -34.89 -18.67
CA ALA A 441 -7.73 -36.18 -18.14
C ALA A 441 -7.18 -36.45 -16.72
N TRP A 442 -5.93 -36.05 -16.47
CA TRP A 442 -5.13 -36.55 -15.35
C TRP A 442 -5.17 -35.67 -14.10
N GLY A 443 -4.63 -36.20 -12.99
CA GLY A 443 -4.52 -35.52 -11.69
C GLY A 443 -5.72 -35.63 -10.74
N ASP A 444 -5.51 -35.12 -9.53
CA ASP A 444 -6.49 -35.05 -8.44
C ASP A 444 -6.73 -33.59 -8.03
N PHE A 445 -7.88 -33.32 -7.40
CA PHE A 445 -8.21 -31.98 -6.91
C PHE A 445 -7.43 -31.67 -5.63
N SER A 446 -6.70 -30.55 -5.66
CA SER A 446 -5.76 -30.14 -4.61
C SER A 446 -6.40 -29.49 -3.38
N GLY A 447 -7.67 -29.10 -3.47
CA GLY A 447 -8.46 -28.61 -2.35
C GLY A 447 -8.98 -27.19 -2.57
N TYR A 448 -10.30 -27.07 -2.45
CA TYR A 448 -11.03 -25.84 -2.75
C TYR A 448 -10.63 -24.63 -1.89
N LYS A 449 -10.67 -23.44 -2.51
CA LYS A 449 -10.40 -22.15 -1.87
C LYS A 449 -11.52 -21.16 -2.19
N ARG A 450 -11.80 -20.29 -1.23
CA ARG A 450 -12.95 -19.38 -1.27
C ARG A 450 -12.58 -17.99 -0.77
N CYS A 451 -13.13 -16.98 -1.43
CA CYS A 451 -13.07 -15.60 -0.97
C CYS A 451 -13.82 -15.43 0.37
N PRO A 452 -13.55 -14.39 1.16
CA PRO A 452 -14.37 -14.07 2.33
C PRO A 452 -15.88 -14.06 2.04
N ALA A 453 -16.70 -14.32 3.06
CA ALA A 453 -18.14 -14.46 2.88
C ALA A 453 -18.75 -13.21 2.21
N ASN A 454 -19.49 -13.44 1.12
CA ASN A 454 -20.12 -12.43 0.23
C ASN A 454 -19.18 -11.68 -0.74
N GLU A 455 -17.88 -11.95 -0.73
CA GLU A 455 -16.95 -11.45 -1.75
C GLU A 455 -16.98 -12.34 -2.99
N ALA A 456 -17.06 -11.70 -4.15
CA ALA A 456 -16.93 -12.32 -5.45
C ALA A 456 -15.47 -12.39 -5.87
N VAL A 457 -15.19 -13.30 -6.80
CA VAL A 457 -13.99 -13.24 -7.61
C VAL A 457 -14.15 -12.10 -8.61
N VAL A 458 -13.14 -11.27 -8.71
CA VAL A 458 -13.05 -10.11 -9.62
C VAL A 458 -11.80 -10.16 -10.48
N GLY A 459 -10.96 -11.19 -10.31
CA GLY A 459 -9.71 -11.31 -11.03
C GLY A 459 -9.10 -12.70 -10.96
N PHE A 460 -8.10 -12.93 -11.81
CA PHE A 460 -7.25 -14.11 -11.75
C PHE A 460 -5.85 -13.81 -12.24
N GLN A 461 -4.91 -14.67 -11.87
CA GLN A 461 -3.53 -14.65 -12.32
C GLN A 461 -3.07 -16.09 -12.52
N LEU A 462 -2.43 -16.38 -13.65
CA LEU A 462 -1.80 -17.67 -13.90
C LEU A 462 -0.29 -17.56 -13.71
N LYS A 463 0.31 -18.63 -13.20
CA LYS A 463 1.75 -18.87 -13.27
C LYS A 463 1.97 -19.81 -14.45
N ILE A 464 2.79 -19.39 -15.41
CA ILE A 464 3.03 -20.15 -16.64
C ILE A 464 4.51 -20.11 -16.95
N GLU A 465 5.04 -21.25 -17.39
CA GLU A 465 6.41 -21.37 -17.84
C GLU A 465 6.75 -20.46 -19.03
N PRO A 466 7.99 -19.94 -19.10
CA PRO A 466 8.48 -19.24 -20.28
C PRO A 466 8.86 -20.24 -21.38
N SER A 467 8.53 -19.91 -22.64
CA SER A 467 8.90 -20.72 -23.82
C SER A 467 10.43 -20.92 -23.90
N GLN A 468 10.91 -22.17 -23.87
CA GLN A 468 12.35 -22.51 -23.96
C GLN A 468 12.83 -22.81 -25.39
N GLY A 469 11.95 -22.81 -26.40
CA GLY A 469 12.31 -23.07 -27.80
C GLY A 469 11.54 -24.25 -28.37
N ASP A 470 12.26 -25.20 -29.00
CA ASP A 470 11.66 -26.40 -29.61
C ASP A 470 11.45 -27.49 -28.51
N GLY A 471 10.30 -27.43 -27.83
CA GLY A 471 9.84 -28.34 -26.76
C GLY A 471 8.55 -27.83 -26.07
N ASP A 472 7.78 -28.71 -25.41
CA ASP A 472 6.50 -28.37 -24.75
C ASP A 472 6.69 -27.54 -23.46
N ASP A 473 6.84 -26.22 -23.61
CA ASP A 473 7.20 -25.32 -22.50
C ASP A 473 6.17 -24.20 -22.22
N THR A 474 4.88 -24.51 -21.99
CA THR A 474 3.86 -23.47 -21.67
C THR A 474 2.69 -23.90 -20.76
N GLY A 475 2.87 -24.93 -19.93
CA GLY A 475 1.84 -25.36 -18.96
C GLY A 475 1.54 -24.30 -17.89
N VAL A 476 0.30 -24.25 -17.41
CA VAL A 476 -0.08 -23.48 -16.22
C VAL A 476 0.37 -24.24 -14.98
N ASP A 477 1.34 -23.69 -14.28
CA ASP A 477 1.86 -24.22 -13.02
C ASP A 477 0.91 -23.99 -11.85
N SER A 478 0.28 -22.82 -11.81
CA SER A 478 -0.45 -22.36 -10.63
C SER A 478 -1.48 -21.29 -10.96
N VAL A 479 -2.52 -21.22 -10.13
CA VAL A 479 -3.66 -20.32 -10.33
C VAL A 479 -3.95 -19.57 -9.04
N LYS A 480 -4.12 -18.26 -9.15
CA LYS A 480 -4.65 -17.42 -8.08
C LYS A 480 -5.89 -16.68 -8.56
N LEU A 481 -6.93 -16.66 -7.74
CA LEU A 481 -8.07 -15.78 -7.96
C LEU A 481 -7.98 -14.58 -7.03
N VAL A 482 -8.60 -13.48 -7.43
CA VAL A 482 -8.57 -12.23 -6.69
C VAL A 482 -9.98 -11.86 -6.25
N CYS A 483 -10.15 -11.61 -4.95
CA CYS A 483 -11.43 -11.32 -4.32
C CYS A 483 -11.78 -9.82 -4.33
N GLU A 484 -13.05 -9.51 -4.10
CA GLU A 484 -13.58 -8.16 -3.84
C GLU A 484 -13.00 -7.58 -2.55
N GLY A 485 -11.81 -7.00 -2.63
CA GLY A 485 -11.03 -6.57 -1.47
C GLY A 485 -9.53 -6.59 -1.72
N GLY A 486 -9.11 -7.22 -2.83
CA GLY A 486 -7.70 -7.28 -3.23
C GLY A 486 -6.94 -8.47 -2.64
N GLN A 487 -7.57 -9.27 -1.80
CA GLN A 487 -7.02 -10.53 -1.33
C GLN A 487 -6.90 -11.53 -2.49
N TYR A 488 -5.75 -12.20 -2.58
CA TYR A 488 -5.57 -13.37 -3.42
C TYR A 488 -5.98 -14.65 -2.67
N ILE A 489 -6.64 -15.55 -3.37
CA ILE A 489 -6.86 -16.93 -2.92
C ILE A 489 -6.12 -17.88 -3.87
N ALA A 490 -5.37 -18.82 -3.29
CA ALA A 490 -4.51 -19.78 -4.00
C ALA A 490 -4.79 -21.18 -3.47
N THR A 491 -4.90 -22.17 -4.35
CA THR A 491 -4.97 -23.59 -3.99
C THR A 491 -3.67 -24.06 -3.32
N PRO A 492 -3.69 -25.18 -2.59
CA PRO A 492 -2.46 -25.74 -2.00
C PRO A 492 -1.42 -26.16 -3.05
N TYR A 493 -1.88 -26.43 -4.28
CA TYR A 493 -1.00 -26.68 -5.43
C TYR A 493 -0.38 -25.37 -5.94
N ASP A 494 0.92 -25.22 -5.71
CA ASP A 494 1.78 -24.15 -6.24
C ASP A 494 3.17 -24.75 -6.50
N THR A 495 3.63 -24.74 -7.75
CA THR A 495 4.96 -25.27 -8.11
C THR A 495 6.01 -24.16 -7.94
N SER A 496 7.30 -24.52 -7.85
CA SER A 496 8.37 -23.51 -7.88
C SER A 496 8.63 -22.96 -9.29
N TYR A 497 8.11 -23.62 -10.33
CA TYR A 497 8.36 -23.34 -11.74
C TYR A 497 7.45 -22.23 -12.29
N GLY A 498 7.80 -21.72 -13.46
CA GLY A 498 7.07 -20.66 -14.16
C GLY A 498 7.11 -19.24 -13.57
N ILE A 499 6.47 -18.33 -14.30
CA ILE A 499 6.43 -16.89 -14.01
C ILE A 499 4.97 -16.46 -13.89
N TRP A 500 4.63 -15.81 -12.76
CA TRP A 500 3.32 -15.19 -12.59
C TRP A 500 3.09 -14.13 -13.66
N LYS A 501 2.06 -14.34 -14.47
CA LYS A 501 1.63 -13.45 -15.53
C LYS A 501 0.92 -12.23 -14.98
N LYS A 502 0.58 -11.27 -15.82
CA LYS A 502 -0.16 -10.08 -15.41
C LYS A 502 -1.53 -10.46 -14.81
N THR A 503 -1.94 -9.88 -13.68
CA THR A 503 -3.27 -10.14 -13.11
C THR A 503 -4.36 -9.61 -14.05
N TYR A 504 -5.30 -10.47 -14.46
CA TYR A 504 -6.53 -10.06 -15.13
C TYR A 504 -7.59 -9.68 -14.09
N ARG A 505 -8.36 -8.62 -14.38
CA ARG A 505 -9.52 -8.19 -13.58
C ARG A 505 -10.73 -8.01 -14.47
N CYS A 506 -11.90 -8.29 -13.91
CA CYS A 506 -13.16 -7.88 -14.51
C CYS A 506 -13.25 -6.35 -14.59
N PRO A 507 -13.99 -5.80 -15.59
CA PRO A 507 -14.24 -4.37 -15.66
C PRO A 507 -14.75 -3.78 -14.34
N ALA A 508 -14.39 -2.52 -14.05
CA ALA A 508 -14.80 -1.85 -12.82
C ALA A 508 -16.34 -1.92 -12.63
N GLY A 509 -16.77 -2.31 -11.44
CA GLY A 509 -18.20 -2.54 -11.12
C GLY A 509 -18.76 -3.88 -11.60
N THR A 510 -17.93 -4.78 -12.13
CA THR A 510 -18.33 -6.13 -12.54
C THR A 510 -17.53 -7.19 -11.80
N VAL A 511 -18.10 -8.39 -11.70
CA VAL A 511 -17.53 -9.57 -11.03
C VAL A 511 -17.49 -10.75 -11.99
N ALA A 512 -16.72 -11.77 -11.63
CA ALA A 512 -16.66 -13.01 -12.38
C ALA A 512 -18.00 -13.76 -12.27
N ILE A 513 -18.64 -13.98 -13.41
CA ILE A 513 -19.89 -14.75 -13.54
C ILE A 513 -19.70 -16.03 -14.35
N GLY A 514 -18.51 -16.22 -14.91
CA GLY A 514 -18.15 -17.40 -15.69
C GLY A 514 -16.69 -17.39 -16.10
N PHE A 515 -16.25 -18.44 -16.78
CA PHE A 515 -14.88 -18.58 -17.26
C PHE A 515 -14.81 -19.59 -18.41
N GLU A 516 -13.67 -19.60 -19.11
CA GLU A 516 -13.29 -20.65 -20.05
C GLU A 516 -11.79 -20.93 -19.91
N THR A 517 -11.40 -22.16 -20.19
CA THR A 517 -10.04 -22.69 -20.08
C THR A 517 -9.57 -23.16 -21.45
N ARG A 518 -8.28 -23.06 -21.68
CA ARG A 518 -7.59 -23.55 -22.86
C ARG A 518 -6.74 -24.74 -22.44
N VAL A 519 -6.92 -25.87 -23.10
CA VAL A 519 -6.27 -27.14 -22.74
C VAL A 519 -5.74 -27.80 -23.99
N GLU A 520 -4.48 -28.25 -23.93
CA GLU A 520 -3.86 -29.16 -24.90
C GLU A 520 -4.62 -30.49 -24.86
N ASP A 521 -5.04 -31.03 -26.01
CA ASP A 521 -5.60 -32.39 -26.02
C ASP A 521 -4.46 -33.37 -26.23
N TYR A 522 -4.52 -34.52 -25.53
CA TYR A 522 -3.65 -35.67 -25.74
C TYR A 522 -3.52 -36.03 -27.24
N GLN A 523 -2.30 -36.04 -27.79
CA GLN A 523 -2.07 -36.26 -29.23
C GLN A 523 -1.86 -37.73 -29.62
N GLY A 524 -1.65 -38.66 -28.69
CA GLY A 524 -1.62 -40.11 -28.93
C GLY A 524 -0.23 -40.73 -29.18
N ASP A 525 -0.15 -42.07 -29.12
CA ASP A 525 1.06 -42.92 -29.19
C ASP A 525 1.78 -42.91 -30.58
N ASP A 526 2.42 -41.82 -30.98
CA ASP A 526 3.44 -41.85 -32.06
C ASP A 526 4.85 -41.98 -31.46
N ASP A 527 5.19 -43.21 -31.04
CA ASP A 527 6.52 -43.85 -31.08
C ASP A 527 7.81 -43.08 -30.63
N ASP A 528 7.75 -42.05 -29.78
CA ASP A 528 8.95 -41.38 -29.23
C ASP A 528 9.02 -41.24 -27.69
N LYS A 529 8.35 -42.10 -26.90
CA LYS A 529 8.72 -42.46 -25.51
C LYS A 529 8.96 -41.32 -24.49
N TYR A 530 8.46 -40.10 -24.67
CA TYR A 530 8.58 -38.99 -23.71
C TYR A 530 7.38 -38.00 -23.70
N ASP A 531 6.18 -38.42 -24.11
CA ASP A 531 5.09 -37.48 -24.42
C ASP A 531 4.00 -37.39 -23.32
N ASP A 532 3.96 -36.25 -22.61
CA ASP A 532 2.84 -35.79 -21.76
C ASP A 532 2.07 -34.66 -22.48
N ASP A 533 0.90 -34.97 -23.04
CA ASP A 533 0.22 -34.08 -24.00
C ASP A 533 -1.11 -33.49 -23.51
N THR A 534 -1.42 -33.47 -22.21
CA THR A 534 -2.65 -32.80 -21.73
C THR A 534 -2.36 -31.81 -20.61
N ALA A 535 -2.22 -30.52 -20.93
CA ALA A 535 -2.00 -29.48 -19.93
C ALA A 535 -2.91 -28.26 -20.11
N LEU A 536 -3.36 -27.67 -19.00
CA LEU A 536 -4.05 -26.38 -19.03
C LEU A 536 -3.03 -25.31 -19.43
N ASN A 537 -3.32 -24.60 -20.50
CA ASN A 537 -2.43 -23.62 -21.12
C ASN A 537 -2.88 -22.19 -20.85
N GLY A 538 -4.16 -21.97 -20.57
CA GLY A 538 -4.67 -20.63 -20.33
C GLY A 538 -6.11 -20.57 -19.84
N MET A 539 -6.53 -19.36 -19.47
CA MET A 539 -7.87 -19.09 -18.97
C MET A 539 -8.35 -17.70 -19.41
N ARG A 540 -9.67 -17.56 -19.58
CA ARG A 540 -10.37 -16.29 -19.71
C ARG A 540 -11.53 -16.25 -18.73
N MET A 541 -11.83 -15.06 -18.23
CA MET A 541 -12.93 -14.87 -17.31
C MET A 541 -14.05 -14.06 -17.95
N ARG A 542 -15.28 -14.45 -17.67
CA ARG A 542 -16.50 -13.79 -18.11
C ARG A 542 -17.02 -12.92 -16.97
N CYS A 543 -17.23 -11.65 -17.27
CA CYS A 543 -17.54 -10.64 -16.28
C CYS A 543 -18.93 -10.06 -16.50
N GLY A 544 -19.63 -9.77 -15.39
CA GLY A 544 -20.96 -9.18 -15.41
C GLY A 544 -21.26 -8.43 -14.12
N SER A 545 -22.37 -7.70 -14.09
CA SER A 545 -22.78 -6.97 -12.89
C SER A 545 -22.95 -7.92 -11.71
N LYS A 546 -22.47 -7.50 -10.52
CA LYS A 546 -22.78 -8.23 -9.29
C LYS A 546 -24.28 -8.09 -9.00
N PRO A 547 -24.98 -9.20 -8.74
CA PRO A 547 -26.40 -9.22 -8.38
C PRO A 547 -26.74 -8.46 -7.10
#